data_AF-A0A7S0KER3-F1
#
_entry.id   AF-A0A7S0KER3-F1
#
_cell.length_a   1.000
_cell.length_b   1.000
_cell.length_c   1.000
_cell.angle_alpha   90.00
_cell.angle_beta   90.00
_cell.angle_gamma   90.00
#
_symmetry.space_group_name_H-M   'P 1'
#
loop_
_entity.id
_entity.type
_entity.pdbx_description
1 polymer ?
#
loop_
_entity_poly.entity_id
_entity_poly.type
_entity_poly.pdbx_seq_one_letter_code
_entity_poly.pdbx_strand_id
1 'polypeptide(L)'
;MDKLNVISRGERAGEMAAQTALEWIEGGGLSFTVPAAMLDPSVPMSSVLSARTWQEHLSADERASLRRFLPDPTASEEDVSALLAALFGDGDTRSGGTPHVNMHFGNPAERVWREIQARERDPEVMAHRNAIGVVERGAHELEVRLHRARVARAGMGMLRKFR
;
A
#
# COMPACT_ATOMS: atom_id res chain seq x y z
N MET A 1 7.72 -48.42 -15.02
CA MET A 1 7.84 -47.47 -13.90
C MET A 1 7.89 -46.03 -14.43
N ASP A 2 6.90 -45.59 -15.22
CA ASP A 2 6.98 -44.28 -15.93
C ASP A 2 5.88 -43.28 -15.56
N LYS A 3 4.91 -43.66 -14.72
CA LYS A 3 3.79 -42.77 -14.37
C LYS A 3 4.15 -41.71 -13.31
N LEU A 4 5.18 -41.94 -12.49
CA LEU A 4 5.60 -41.00 -11.44
C LEU A 4 6.43 -39.82 -11.98
N ASN A 5 7.11 -39.97 -13.12
CA ASN A 5 7.96 -38.92 -13.70
C ASN A 5 7.18 -37.89 -14.52
N VAL A 6 5.98 -38.23 -15.00
CA VAL A 6 5.10 -37.34 -15.78
C VAL A 6 4.31 -36.39 -14.86
N ILE A 7 3.88 -36.87 -13.69
CA ILE A 7 3.16 -36.07 -12.69
C ILE A 7 4.07 -34.96 -12.12
N SER A 8 5.31 -35.31 -11.76
CA SER A 8 6.29 -34.34 -11.26
C SER A 8 6.68 -33.26 -12.28
N ARG A 9 6.65 -33.55 -13.59
CA ARG A 9 6.90 -32.55 -14.64
C ARG A 9 5.71 -31.64 -14.89
N GLY A 10 4.48 -32.16 -14.79
CA GLY A 10 3.25 -31.37 -14.90
C GLY A 10 3.04 -30.41 -13.73
N GLU A 11 3.33 -30.87 -12.50
CA GLU A 11 3.29 -30.02 -11.30
C GLU A 11 4.34 -28.92 -11.35
N ARG A 12 5.59 -29.24 -11.72
CA ARG A 12 6.64 -28.22 -11.87
C ARG A 12 6.35 -27.22 -12.99
N ALA A 13 5.76 -27.66 -14.10
CA ALA A 13 5.37 -26.74 -15.18
C ALA A 13 4.19 -25.85 -14.78
N GLY A 14 3.24 -26.37 -13.99
CA GLY A 14 2.14 -25.60 -13.39
C GLY A 14 2.63 -24.60 -12.34
N GLU A 15 3.57 -24.99 -11.49
CA GLU A 15 4.24 -24.10 -10.52
C GLU A 15 5.07 -23.03 -11.21
N MET A 16 5.82 -23.37 -12.28
CA MET A 16 6.62 -22.40 -13.03
C MET A 16 5.75 -21.42 -13.82
N ALA A 17 4.61 -21.88 -14.37
CA ALA A 17 3.64 -21.01 -15.04
C ALA A 17 2.95 -20.06 -14.04
N ALA A 18 2.57 -20.55 -12.86
CA ALA A 18 2.05 -19.74 -11.76
C ALA A 18 3.07 -18.71 -11.24
N GLN A 19 4.36 -19.04 -11.26
CA GLN A 19 5.45 -18.10 -10.92
C GLN A 19 5.62 -16.97 -11.94
N THR A 20 5.18 -17.16 -13.19
CA THR A 20 5.25 -16.13 -14.25
C THR A 20 3.94 -15.39 -14.52
N ALA A 21 2.85 -15.79 -13.87
CA ALA A 21 1.58 -15.10 -14.01
C ALA A 21 1.67 -13.68 -13.41
N LEU A 22 1.11 -12.70 -14.13
CA LEU A 22 1.08 -11.30 -13.72
C LEU A 22 -0.35 -10.91 -13.38
N GLU A 23 -0.51 -10.17 -12.28
CA GLU A 23 -1.78 -9.70 -11.77
C GLU A 23 -1.78 -8.17 -11.75
N TRP A 24 -2.90 -7.57 -12.17
CA TRP A 24 -3.06 -6.11 -12.19
C TRP A 24 -3.46 -5.59 -10.82
N ILE A 25 -2.78 -4.55 -10.36
CA ILE A 25 -3.13 -3.84 -9.14
C ILE A 25 -3.10 -2.32 -9.34
N GLU A 26 -3.83 -1.61 -8.48
CA GLU A 26 -3.92 -0.15 -8.48
C GLU A 26 -3.51 0.44 -7.13
N GLY A 27 -2.68 1.50 -7.17
CA GLY A 27 -2.22 2.20 -5.98
C GLY A 27 -1.61 3.56 -6.31
N GLY A 28 -1.89 4.58 -5.50
CA GLY A 28 -1.28 5.91 -5.67
C GLY A 28 -1.62 6.61 -6.99
N GLY A 29 -2.76 6.28 -7.61
CA GLY A 29 -3.15 6.81 -8.92
C GLY A 29 -2.43 6.15 -10.10
N LEU A 30 -1.76 5.03 -9.86
CA LEU A 30 -1.05 4.23 -10.87
C LEU A 30 -1.66 2.84 -10.95
N SER A 31 -1.63 2.26 -12.15
CA SER A 31 -1.99 0.86 -12.42
C SER A 31 -0.76 0.14 -12.96
N PHE A 32 -0.42 -1.00 -12.37
CA PHE A 32 0.77 -1.78 -12.74
C PHE A 32 0.54 -3.26 -12.46
N THR A 33 1.44 -4.11 -12.95
CA THR A 33 1.37 -5.56 -12.75
C THR A 33 2.39 -6.04 -11.73
N VAL A 34 2.01 -7.04 -10.95
CA VAL A 34 2.87 -7.76 -10.00
C VAL A 34 2.84 -9.26 -10.28
N PRO A 35 3.92 -10.01 -9.99
CA PRO A 35 3.87 -11.46 -10.00
C PRO A 35 2.76 -12.01 -9.10
N ALA A 36 1.98 -12.96 -9.60
CA ALA A 36 0.88 -13.60 -8.85
C ALA A 36 1.37 -14.26 -7.55
N ALA A 37 2.62 -14.71 -7.51
CA ALA A 37 3.28 -15.22 -6.31
C ALA A 37 3.28 -14.20 -5.15
N MET A 38 3.29 -12.89 -5.42
CA MET A 38 3.21 -11.86 -4.38
C MET A 38 1.85 -11.84 -3.66
N LEU A 39 0.80 -12.39 -4.26
CA LEU A 39 -0.53 -12.47 -3.64
C LEU A 39 -0.64 -13.62 -2.64
N ASP A 40 0.30 -14.56 -2.63
CA ASP A 40 0.31 -15.66 -1.68
C ASP A 40 0.65 -15.13 -0.27
N PRO A 41 -0.22 -15.32 0.74
CA PRO A 41 0.03 -14.89 2.12
C PRO A 41 1.30 -15.47 2.75
N SER A 42 1.80 -16.60 2.23
CA SER A 42 3.04 -17.22 2.70
C SER A 42 4.31 -16.52 2.24
N VAL A 43 4.21 -15.65 1.23
CA VAL A 43 5.35 -14.87 0.73
C VAL A 43 5.54 -13.62 1.60
N PRO A 44 6.66 -13.52 2.34
CA PRO A 44 6.91 -12.36 3.19
C PRO A 44 7.30 -11.14 2.35
N MET A 45 6.90 -9.95 2.80
CA MET A 45 7.27 -8.70 2.12
C MET A 45 8.79 -8.56 1.92
N SER A 46 9.59 -8.96 2.92
CA SER A 46 11.05 -8.84 2.91
C SER A 46 11.73 -9.67 1.81
N SER A 47 11.06 -10.67 1.23
CA SER A 47 11.62 -11.42 0.09
C SER A 47 11.56 -10.62 -1.23
N VAL A 48 10.78 -9.54 -1.27
CA VAL A 48 10.59 -8.70 -2.46
C VAL A 48 11.10 -7.28 -2.19
N LEU A 49 10.64 -6.69 -1.08
CA LEU A 49 10.96 -5.32 -0.68
C LEU A 49 11.87 -5.35 0.55
N SER A 50 13.12 -4.95 0.36
CA SER A 50 14.09 -4.79 1.44
C SER A 50 15.08 -3.66 1.12
N ALA A 51 15.76 -3.15 2.15
CA ALA A 51 16.90 -2.24 2.02
C ALA A 51 18.01 -2.86 1.16
N ARG A 52 18.14 -4.19 1.19
CA ARG A 52 19.06 -4.92 0.32
C ARG A 52 18.63 -4.83 -1.16
N THR A 53 17.36 -5.07 -1.47
CA THR A 53 16.83 -4.91 -2.84
C THR A 53 17.08 -3.49 -3.35
N TRP A 54 16.87 -2.48 -2.50
CA TRP A 54 17.15 -1.09 -2.83
C TRP A 54 18.62 -0.85 -3.21
N GLN A 55 19.57 -1.43 -2.46
CA GLN A 55 21.00 -1.21 -2.70
C GLN A 55 21.58 -2.08 -3.82
N GLU A 56 21.15 -3.34 -3.94
CA GLU A 56 21.76 -4.34 -4.83
C GLU A 56 21.12 -4.41 -6.21
N HIS A 57 19.82 -4.10 -6.32
CA HIS A 57 19.06 -4.31 -7.55
C HIS A 57 18.64 -3.02 -8.26
N LEU A 58 18.77 -1.86 -7.60
CA LEU A 58 18.47 -0.57 -8.22
C LEU A 58 19.75 0.20 -8.57
N SER A 59 19.77 0.73 -9.79
CA SER A 59 20.80 1.67 -10.24
C SER A 59 20.76 2.99 -9.45
N ALA A 60 21.81 3.80 -9.59
CA ALA A 60 21.84 5.13 -8.97
C ALA A 60 20.71 6.04 -9.49
N ASP A 61 20.41 5.97 -10.78
CA ASP A 61 19.36 6.79 -11.42
C ASP A 61 17.96 6.36 -10.95
N GLU A 62 17.71 5.07 -10.81
CA GLU A 62 16.44 4.56 -10.27
C GLU A 62 16.25 4.97 -8.82
N ARG A 63 17.29 4.84 -7.99
CA ARG A 63 17.24 5.32 -6.59
C ARG A 63 16.99 6.83 -6.52
N ALA A 64 17.65 7.62 -7.37
CA ALA A 64 17.40 9.07 -7.45
C ALA A 64 15.96 9.39 -7.89
N SER A 65 15.40 8.63 -8.82
CA SER A 65 14.00 8.77 -9.24
C SER A 65 13.03 8.41 -8.11
N LEU A 66 13.29 7.34 -7.37
CA LEU A 66 12.43 6.88 -6.28
C LEU A 66 12.50 7.77 -5.05
N ARG A 67 13.63 8.46 -4.81
CA ARG A 67 13.78 9.44 -3.73
C ARG A 67 12.71 10.53 -3.72
N ARG A 68 12.15 10.90 -4.87
CA ARG A 68 11.08 11.90 -4.97
C ARG A 68 9.80 11.51 -4.21
N PHE A 69 9.63 10.22 -3.88
CA PHE A 69 8.49 9.70 -3.13
C PHE A 69 8.79 9.52 -1.64
N LEU A 70 10.03 9.78 -1.20
CA LEU A 70 10.39 9.76 0.22
C LEU A 70 9.97 11.07 0.89
N PRO A 71 9.79 11.09 2.23
CA PRO A 71 9.41 12.29 2.97
C PRO A 71 10.39 13.46 2.79
N ASP A 72 11.69 13.16 2.70
CA ASP A 72 12.74 14.12 2.36
C ASP A 72 13.57 13.60 1.18
N PRO A 73 13.34 14.15 -0.04
CA PRO A 73 14.09 13.75 -1.24
C PRO A 73 15.58 14.13 -1.20
N THR A 74 15.98 15.03 -0.30
CA THR A 74 17.35 15.56 -0.18
C THR A 74 18.14 14.93 0.97
N ALA A 75 17.52 14.00 1.71
CA ALA A 75 18.15 13.28 2.81
C ALA A 75 19.42 12.53 2.38
N SER A 76 20.34 12.37 3.34
CA SER A 76 21.58 11.62 3.12
C SER A 76 21.31 10.15 2.78
N GLU A 77 22.27 9.47 2.15
CA GLU A 77 22.16 8.01 1.91
C GLU A 77 21.97 7.21 3.22
N GLU A 78 22.60 7.67 4.30
CA GLU A 78 22.51 7.05 5.61
C GLU A 78 21.09 7.15 6.18
N ASP A 79 20.50 8.34 6.12
CA ASP A 79 19.12 8.59 6.58
C ASP A 79 18.11 7.81 5.73
N VAL A 80 18.30 7.77 4.40
CA VAL A 80 17.46 6.95 3.51
C VAL A 80 17.60 5.48 3.85
N SER A 81 18.82 4.97 4.05
CA SER A 81 19.03 3.58 4.41
C SER A 81 18.40 3.21 5.75
N ALA A 82 18.49 4.08 6.75
CA ALA A 82 17.85 3.89 8.06
C ALA A 82 16.32 3.89 7.95
N LEU A 83 15.76 4.82 7.17
CA LEU A 83 14.33 4.88 6.89
C LEU A 83 13.83 3.60 6.21
N LEU A 84 14.55 3.13 5.18
CA LEU A 84 14.16 1.93 4.43
C LEU A 84 14.28 0.66 5.30
N ALA A 85 15.31 0.56 6.14
CA ALA A 85 15.43 -0.54 7.10
C ALA A 85 14.27 -0.56 8.10
N ALA A 86 13.85 0.61 8.59
CA ALA A 86 12.67 0.73 9.45
C ALA A 86 11.35 0.43 8.70
N LEU A 87 11.25 0.84 7.44
CA LEU A 87 10.08 0.65 6.59
C LEU A 87 9.88 -0.83 6.21
N PHE A 88 10.94 -1.53 5.83
CA PHE A 88 10.86 -2.93 5.41
C PHE A 88 11.06 -3.93 6.55
N GLY A 89 11.46 -3.46 7.74
CA GLY A 89 11.67 -4.31 8.91
C GLY A 89 12.99 -5.09 8.86
N ASP A 90 13.97 -4.61 8.10
CA ASP A 90 15.29 -5.24 7.92
C ASP A 90 16.28 -4.93 9.07
N GLY A 91 15.80 -4.33 10.16
CA GLY A 91 16.61 -3.97 11.32
C GLY A 91 17.22 -5.20 12.01
N ASP A 92 18.50 -5.10 12.36
CA ASP A 92 19.27 -6.15 13.05
C ASP A 92 18.59 -6.51 14.40
N THR A 93 18.02 -7.71 14.49
CA THR A 93 17.23 -8.23 15.64
C THR A 93 18.06 -8.55 16.88
N ARG A 94 19.29 -8.02 16.98
CA ARG A 94 20.22 -8.23 18.10
C ARG A 94 19.73 -7.66 19.43
N SER A 95 18.72 -6.80 19.41
CA SER A 95 17.95 -6.39 20.59
C SER A 95 16.55 -6.97 20.43
N GLY A 96 16.11 -7.85 21.34
CA GLY A 96 14.92 -8.71 21.21
C GLY A 96 13.56 -8.01 21.22
N GLY A 97 13.42 -6.89 20.49
CA GLY A 97 12.16 -6.24 20.16
C GLY A 97 11.84 -6.41 18.68
N THR A 98 10.55 -6.48 18.34
CA THR A 98 10.07 -6.54 16.97
C THR A 98 10.63 -5.37 16.13
N PRO A 99 11.24 -5.61 14.96
CA PRO A 99 11.93 -4.60 14.15
C PRO A 99 10.99 -3.62 13.43
N HIS A 100 9.68 -3.76 13.62
CA HIS A 100 8.67 -2.95 12.94
C HIS A 100 8.47 -1.62 13.67
N VAL A 101 9.05 -0.56 13.12
CA VAL A 101 8.80 0.80 13.60
C VAL A 101 7.36 1.17 13.27
N ASN A 102 6.54 1.37 14.30
CA ASN A 102 5.19 1.90 14.15
C ASN A 102 5.28 3.37 13.75
N MET A 103 4.86 3.70 12.52
CA MET A 103 4.91 5.07 12.00
C MET A 103 3.57 5.77 12.25
N HIS A 104 2.52 5.30 11.58
CA HIS A 104 1.15 5.83 11.72
C HIS A 104 0.15 4.69 11.66
N PHE A 105 -0.27 4.20 12.84
CA PHE A 105 -1.18 3.06 12.98
C PHE A 105 -0.62 1.76 12.37
N GLY A 106 0.66 1.51 12.60
CA GLY A 106 1.41 0.36 12.11
C GLY A 106 2.53 0.75 11.14
N ASN A 107 3.17 -0.26 10.57
CA ASN A 107 4.12 -0.09 9.49
C ASN A 107 3.36 0.06 8.15
N PRO A 108 3.59 1.15 7.39
CA PRO A 108 2.84 1.41 6.17
C PRO A 108 3.16 0.42 5.03
N ALA A 109 4.39 -0.09 4.93
CA ALA A 109 4.76 -1.08 3.92
C ALA A 109 4.05 -2.41 4.18
N GLU A 110 4.03 -2.87 5.43
CA GLU A 110 3.29 -4.08 5.80
C GLU A 110 1.77 -3.94 5.60
N ARG A 111 1.23 -2.74 5.85
CA ARG A 111 -0.19 -2.48 5.58
C ARG A 111 -0.48 -2.62 4.09
N VAL A 112 0.30 -1.97 3.23
CA VAL A 112 0.13 -2.06 1.77
C VAL A 112 0.35 -3.50 1.29
N TRP A 113 1.34 -4.21 1.84
CA TRP A 113 1.57 -5.62 1.51
C TRP A 113 0.35 -6.50 1.81
N ARG A 114 -0.24 -6.33 3.00
CA ARG A 114 -1.47 -7.04 3.39
C ARG A 114 -2.66 -6.68 2.51
N GLU A 115 -2.81 -5.41 2.14
CA GLU A 115 -3.88 -4.97 1.22
C GLU A 115 -3.71 -5.60 -0.17
N ILE A 116 -2.48 -5.73 -0.67
CA ILE A 116 -2.19 -6.41 -1.95
C ILE A 116 -2.55 -7.89 -1.84
N GLN A 117 -2.09 -8.60 -0.82
CA GLN A 117 -2.40 -10.03 -0.61
C GLN A 117 -3.90 -10.28 -0.39
N ALA A 118 -4.61 -9.33 0.23
CA ALA A 118 -6.05 -9.37 0.41
C ALA A 118 -6.85 -8.96 -0.84
N ARG A 119 -6.18 -8.68 -1.96
CA ARG A 119 -6.80 -8.22 -3.23
C ARG A 119 -7.60 -6.93 -3.09
N GLU A 120 -7.27 -6.12 -2.09
CA GLU A 120 -7.92 -4.83 -1.87
C GLU A 120 -7.45 -3.75 -2.86
N ARG A 121 -6.41 -4.06 -3.62
CA ARG A 121 -5.81 -3.22 -4.65
C ARG A 121 -6.22 -3.64 -6.07
N ASP A 122 -7.14 -4.60 -6.21
CA ASP A 122 -7.66 -4.99 -7.52
C ASP A 122 -8.40 -3.80 -8.18
N PRO A 123 -8.30 -3.63 -9.51
CA PRO A 123 -8.88 -2.48 -10.21
C PRO A 123 -10.37 -2.29 -9.94
N GLU A 124 -11.15 -3.37 -9.89
CA GLU A 124 -12.59 -3.30 -9.61
C GLU A 124 -12.89 -2.81 -8.18
N VAL A 125 -12.12 -3.31 -7.20
CA VAL A 125 -12.24 -2.90 -5.79
C VAL A 125 -11.85 -1.43 -5.63
N MET A 126 -10.77 -1.01 -6.29
CA MET A 126 -10.30 0.37 -6.25
C MET A 126 -11.27 1.33 -6.96
N ALA A 127 -11.83 0.94 -8.11
CA ALA A 127 -12.89 1.69 -8.79
C ALA A 127 -14.12 1.87 -7.88
N HIS A 128 -14.54 0.81 -7.17
CA HIS A 128 -15.64 0.88 -6.23
C HIS A 128 -15.34 1.82 -5.04
N ARG A 129 -14.16 1.70 -4.43
CA ARG A 129 -13.70 2.58 -3.34
C ARG A 129 -13.65 4.05 -3.76
N ASN A 130 -13.15 4.31 -4.97
CA ASN A 130 -13.11 5.66 -5.54
C ASN A 130 -14.52 6.23 -5.74
N ALA A 131 -15.46 5.42 -6.25
CA ALA A 131 -16.85 5.83 -6.43
C ALA A 131 -17.54 6.16 -5.09
N ILE A 132 -17.38 5.31 -4.07
CA ILE A 132 -17.88 5.58 -2.71
C ILE A 132 -17.33 6.91 -2.19
N GLY A 133 -16.01 7.12 -2.30
CA GLY A 133 -15.38 8.35 -1.82
C GLY A 133 -15.92 9.61 -2.50
N VAL A 134 -16.30 9.55 -3.78
CA VAL A 134 -16.94 10.68 -4.47
C VAL A 134 -18.33 10.96 -3.91
N VAL A 135 -19.15 9.92 -3.74
CA VAL A 135 -20.53 10.04 -3.22
C VAL A 135 -20.52 10.56 -1.78
N GLU A 136 -19.67 10.01 -0.91
CA GLU A 136 -19.56 10.41 0.49
C GLU A 136 -19.09 11.85 0.66
N ARG A 137 -18.11 12.29 -0.15
CA ARG A 137 -17.70 13.71 -0.16
C ARG A 137 -18.85 14.63 -0.56
N GLY A 138 -19.59 14.28 -1.61
CA GLY A 138 -20.76 15.07 -2.03
C GLY A 138 -21.87 15.11 -0.98
N ALA A 139 -22.13 13.98 -0.31
CA ALA A 139 -23.09 13.90 0.80
C ALA A 139 -22.65 14.78 1.98
N HIS A 140 -21.37 14.71 2.35
CA HIS A 140 -20.81 15.52 3.43
C HIS A 140 -20.92 17.03 3.14
N GLU A 141 -20.58 17.46 1.93
CA GLU A 141 -20.71 18.87 1.53
C GLU A 141 -22.16 19.36 1.60
N LEU A 142 -23.12 18.54 1.15
CA LEU A 142 -24.54 18.85 1.28
C LEU A 142 -24.94 18.97 2.75
N GLU A 143 -24.53 18.03 3.60
CA GLU A 143 -24.83 18.05 5.03
C GLU A 143 -24.30 19.32 5.70
N VAL A 144 -23.05 19.70 5.40
CA VAL A 144 -22.43 20.93 5.92
C VAL A 144 -23.22 22.16 5.50
N ARG A 145 -23.69 22.25 4.25
CA ARG A 145 -24.53 23.38 3.80
C ARG A 145 -25.86 23.43 4.55
N LEU A 146 -26.53 22.29 4.69
CA LEU A 146 -27.79 22.20 5.42
C LEU A 146 -27.62 22.53 6.90
N HIS A 147 -26.51 22.12 7.51
CA HIS A 147 -26.17 22.46 8.88
C HIS A 147 -25.96 23.97 9.03
N ARG A 148 -25.16 24.60 8.17
CA ARG A 148 -24.94 26.06 8.15
C ARG A 148 -26.26 26.83 8.00
N ALA A 149 -27.13 26.39 7.10
CA ALA A 149 -28.45 27.01 6.90
C ALA A 149 -29.35 26.90 8.14
N ARG A 150 -29.34 25.75 8.84
CA ARG A 150 -30.06 25.56 10.10
C ARG A 150 -29.56 26.50 11.19
N VAL A 151 -28.24 26.61 11.36
CA VAL A 151 -27.62 27.53 12.34
C VAL A 151 -27.98 28.98 12.05
N ALA A 152 -27.90 29.42 10.79
CA ALA A 152 -28.26 30.79 10.39
C ALA A 152 -29.73 31.13 10.69
N ARG A 153 -30.66 30.20 10.43
CA ARG A 153 -32.09 30.37 10.74
C ARG A 153 -32.34 30.43 12.25
N ALA A 154 -31.68 29.58 13.04
CA ALA A 154 -31.79 29.61 14.50
C ALA A 154 -31.26 30.94 15.08
N GLY A 155 -30.14 31.46 14.56
CA GLY A 155 -29.60 32.77 14.93
C GLY A 155 -30.55 33.92 14.62
N MET A 156 -31.19 33.92 13.44
CA MET A 156 -32.21 34.93 13.09
C MET A 156 -33.48 34.82 13.94
N GLY A 157 -33.89 33.60 14.31
CA GLY A 157 -35.01 33.36 15.22
C GLY A 157 -34.76 33.90 16.63
N MET A 158 -33.53 33.84 17.12
CA MET A 158 -33.15 34.49 18.39
C MET A 158 -33.17 36.02 18.27
N LEU A 159 -32.59 36.60 17.22
CA LEU A 159 -32.60 38.06 17.02
C LEU A 159 -34.02 38.66 16.93
N ARG A 160 -35.00 37.90 16.43
CA ARG A 160 -36.42 38.31 16.42
C ARG A 160 -37.11 38.25 17.78
N LYS A 161 -36.63 37.44 18.73
CA LYS A 161 -37.20 37.36 20.09
C LYS A 161 -36.66 38.43 21.05
N PHE A 162 -35.54 39.07 20.69
CA PHE A 162 -34.88 40.12 21.48
C PHE A 162 -35.13 41.54 20.92
N ARG A 163 -36.10 41.71 20.01
CA ARG A 163 -36.52 42.99 19.45
C ARG A 163 -37.99 43.21 19.73
#